data_AF-A0A507EC10-F1
#
_entry.id   AF-A0A507EC10-F1
#
_cell.length_a   1.000
_cell.length_b   1.000
_cell.length_c   1.000
_cell.angle_alpha   90.00
_cell.angle_beta   90.00
_cell.angle_gamma   90.00
#
_symmetry.space_group_name_H-M   'P 1'
#
loop_
_entity.id
_entity.type
_entity.pdbx_description
1 polymer ?
#
loop_
_entity_poly.entity_id
_entity_poly.type
_entity_poly.pdbx_seq_one_letter_code
_entity_poly.pdbx_strand_id
1 'polypeptide(L)'
;MADTTSTSPVKKRPPQPASDAAPAKRTKLAHDDTAHHHPSCKDSDCKGCESGELEISFVDGPGAVTAGAASTPGAQKNATPSAADLYRMALEERDHVDATEETNDAAENGKGDAAEVDHADPDVRRKAVTRLFEMAVEKFEAETGLPKETASERGSNPAAEAKSAGLTSSSELASKFMFASCLLDFGCYFPVLAYIERSAEIYAECVAFLEGASGKAFQDSWGASAAQFGLGRANMELLRCRYEQLNASDSDDEDADGKEDSEAQKESNKEDDDMVQIAEKAIAKGLTSVQSDKEAFVLQCITAARLFRDYAVLQRQRYQRGHGRSGKNFLRSFKTALAYLDRAEVAFASSISSDAEALGIRGACLFYTTEHTAHEEQEARKEAADDKEVPANPTTISDLVEAEKCLRLAVSMGEKAAPKDPRIVQNLHLLGQTLLLHSSIDPDESVTVSLFDEAVGCLRKAFELDPDNEEVEEQLEQMGILDEEDAGDESESIGSESENEPSADEEGEDAEEDA
;
A
#
# COMPACT_ATOMS: atom_id res chain seq x y z
N MET A 1 -21.61 55.32 8.76
CA MET A 1 -20.31 54.64 8.63
C MET A 1 -20.19 53.76 9.86
N ALA A 2 -20.52 52.48 9.73
CA ALA A 2 -20.49 51.53 10.83
C ALA A 2 -19.28 50.63 10.62
N ASP A 3 -18.34 50.70 11.56
CA ASP A 3 -17.18 49.82 11.66
C ASP A 3 -17.65 48.39 11.96
N THR A 4 -17.53 47.51 10.99
CA THR A 4 -17.61 46.06 11.22
C THR A 4 -16.19 45.55 11.38
N THR A 5 -15.80 45.37 12.65
CA THR A 5 -14.58 44.66 13.04
C THR A 5 -14.68 43.19 12.62
N SER A 6 -13.95 42.87 11.55
CA SER A 6 -13.74 41.51 11.06
C SER A 6 -12.85 40.75 12.05
N THR A 7 -13.45 39.90 12.87
CA THR A 7 -12.72 38.88 13.63
C THR A 7 -12.37 37.75 12.68
N SER A 8 -11.07 37.56 12.44
CA SER A 8 -10.56 36.47 11.63
C SER A 8 -10.88 35.11 12.29
N PRO A 9 -11.26 34.08 11.53
CA PRO A 9 -11.50 32.75 12.08
C PRO A 9 -10.18 32.15 12.56
N VAL A 10 -10.16 31.73 13.83
CA VAL A 10 -9.07 30.98 14.45
C VAL A 10 -8.92 29.65 13.70
N LYS A 11 -7.77 29.45 13.04
CA LYS A 11 -7.40 28.17 12.42
C LYS A 11 -7.40 27.07 13.48
N LYS A 12 -8.42 26.21 13.47
CA LYS A 12 -8.44 24.96 14.23
C LYS A 12 -7.65 23.93 13.43
N ARG A 13 -6.40 23.72 13.81
CA ARG A 13 -5.54 22.63 13.33
C ARG A 13 -6.11 21.31 13.88
N PRO A 14 -5.93 20.16 13.20
CA PRO A 14 -6.20 18.85 13.81
C PRO A 14 -5.51 18.75 15.18
N PRO A 15 -6.08 18.03 16.16
CA PRO A 15 -5.28 17.51 17.24
C PRO A 15 -4.30 16.49 16.61
N GLN A 16 -3.17 17.01 16.11
CA GLN A 16 -1.93 16.31 16.41
C GLN A 16 -1.92 16.14 17.94
N PRO A 17 -1.44 15.00 18.47
CA PRO A 17 -1.19 14.89 19.92
C PRO A 17 -0.47 16.18 20.32
N ALA A 18 -1.06 16.94 21.24
CA ALA A 18 -0.75 18.35 21.45
C ALA A 18 0.74 18.62 21.23
N SER A 19 1.07 19.32 20.15
CA SER A 19 2.42 19.84 19.87
C SER A 19 2.72 21.02 20.81
N ASP A 20 2.39 20.89 22.09
CA ASP A 20 3.23 21.51 23.11
C ASP A 20 4.50 20.69 23.06
N ALA A 21 5.62 21.30 22.69
CA ALA A 21 6.93 20.68 22.52
C ALA A 21 7.27 19.72 23.67
N ALA A 22 6.78 18.48 23.57
CA ALA A 22 7.09 17.42 24.49
C ALA A 22 8.53 17.01 24.15
N PRO A 23 9.40 16.85 25.15
CA PRO A 23 10.78 16.49 24.90
C PRO A 23 10.82 15.21 24.07
N ALA A 24 11.59 15.23 22.98
CA ALA A 24 11.80 14.06 22.13
C ALA A 24 12.32 12.90 23.00
N LYS A 25 11.43 11.97 23.33
CA LYS A 25 11.79 10.71 23.98
C LYS A 25 12.42 9.85 22.90
N ARG A 26 13.65 9.39 23.12
CA ARG A 26 14.32 8.49 22.18
C ARG A 26 14.13 7.06 22.65
N THR A 27 13.71 6.22 21.72
CA THR A 27 13.71 4.76 21.89
C THR A 27 15.16 4.29 21.73
N LYS A 28 15.68 3.59 22.73
CA LYS A 28 16.95 2.88 22.57
C LYS A 28 16.64 1.39 22.61
N LEU A 29 16.92 0.73 21.49
CA LEU A 29 16.90 -0.72 21.36
C LEU A 29 18.21 -1.22 21.97
N ALA A 30 18.10 -2.09 22.97
CA ALA A 30 19.23 -2.86 23.47
C ALA A 30 18.95 -4.32 23.15
N HIS A 31 19.90 -4.98 22.50
CA HIS A 31 19.92 -6.43 22.48
C HIS A 31 20.54 -6.89 23.80
N ASP A 32 19.85 -7.78 24.51
CA ASP A 32 20.43 -8.38 25.71
C ASP A 32 21.49 -9.40 25.27
N ASP A 33 22.76 -8.99 25.29
CA ASP A 33 23.93 -9.83 24.95
C ASP A 33 24.28 -10.85 26.05
N THR A 34 23.41 -11.05 27.06
CA THR A 34 23.71 -11.91 28.20
C THR A 34 23.72 -13.41 27.88
N ALA A 35 23.29 -13.82 26.69
CA ALA A 35 23.51 -15.17 26.18
C ALA A 35 24.71 -15.19 25.22
N HIS A 36 25.80 -15.87 25.60
CA HIS A 36 26.95 -16.18 24.73
C HIS A 36 26.54 -17.07 23.55
N HIS A 37 25.82 -16.49 22.61
CA HIS A 37 25.31 -17.17 21.45
C HIS A 37 26.04 -16.67 20.21
N HIS A 38 26.53 -17.59 19.37
CA HIS A 38 27.31 -17.23 18.21
C HIS A 38 26.41 -16.59 17.16
N PRO A 39 26.76 -15.43 16.58
CA PRO A 39 25.91 -14.70 15.62
C PRO A 39 25.62 -15.46 14.32
N SER A 40 26.30 -16.59 14.08
CA SER A 40 26.10 -17.44 12.90
C SER A 40 25.44 -18.80 13.21
N CYS A 41 24.78 -18.96 14.36
CA CYS A 41 24.08 -20.21 14.67
C CYS A 41 22.88 -20.38 13.72
N LYS A 42 22.81 -21.51 13.03
CA LYS A 42 21.67 -21.90 12.18
C LYS A 42 20.87 -23.06 12.80
N ASP A 43 21.10 -23.34 14.07
CA ASP A 43 20.46 -24.47 14.77
C ASP A 43 19.04 -24.06 15.18
N SER A 44 18.05 -24.65 14.52
CA SER A 44 16.62 -24.35 14.72
C SER A 44 16.13 -24.71 16.13
N ASP A 45 16.84 -25.59 16.84
CA ASP A 45 16.50 -26.00 18.21
C ASP A 45 17.26 -25.18 19.27
N CYS A 46 18.05 -24.19 18.85
CA CYS A 46 18.82 -23.38 19.78
C CYS A 46 17.90 -22.39 20.51
N LYS A 47 17.72 -22.64 21.81
CA LYS A 47 16.96 -21.75 22.71
C LYS A 47 17.46 -20.31 22.75
N GLY A 48 18.72 -20.06 22.39
CA GLY A 48 19.28 -18.70 22.29
C GLY A 48 18.90 -17.96 21.01
N CYS A 49 18.53 -18.67 19.94
CA CYS A 49 17.97 -18.09 18.71
C CYS A 49 16.48 -17.74 18.86
N GLU A 50 15.72 -18.50 19.65
CA GLU A 50 14.30 -18.27 19.90
C GLU A 50 14.02 -17.07 20.84
N SER A 51 15.01 -16.59 21.59
CA SER A 51 14.82 -15.66 22.71
C SER A 51 15.69 -14.40 22.65
N GLY A 52 15.67 -13.68 21.53
CA GLY A 52 16.05 -12.27 21.55
C GLY A 52 14.91 -11.46 22.16
N GLU A 53 14.77 -11.45 23.49
CA GLU A 53 13.84 -10.54 24.15
C GLU A 53 14.27 -9.10 23.83
N LEU A 54 13.44 -8.39 23.06
CA LEU A 54 13.70 -7.01 22.69
C LEU A 54 13.39 -6.10 23.88
N GLU A 55 14.41 -5.59 24.56
CA GLU A 55 14.22 -4.59 25.61
C GLU A 55 14.14 -3.19 25.01
N ILE A 56 12.93 -2.60 25.07
CA ILE A 56 12.70 -1.21 24.68
C ILE A 56 12.87 -0.31 25.90
N SER A 57 13.94 0.48 25.90
CA SER A 57 14.20 1.47 26.95
C SER A 57 13.83 2.88 26.49
N PHE A 58 13.05 3.59 27.30
CA PHE A 58 12.66 4.99 27.04
C PHE A 58 13.61 5.93 27.78
N VAL A 59 14.38 6.71 27.04
CA VAL A 59 15.32 7.68 27.62
C VAL A 59 14.78 9.09 27.39
N ASP A 60 14.71 9.89 28.46
CA ASP A 60 14.41 11.32 28.35
C ASP A 60 15.48 12.01 27.50
N GLY A 61 15.07 12.68 26.42
CA GLY A 61 15.99 13.39 25.55
C GLY A 61 16.72 14.52 26.31
N PRO A 62 17.99 14.82 25.96
CA PRO A 62 18.84 15.79 26.67
C PRO A 62 18.31 17.24 26.67
N GLY A 63 17.19 17.53 26.01
CA GLY A 63 16.52 18.83 25.99
C GLY A 63 15.41 19.02 27.03
N ALA A 64 15.04 18.00 27.81
CA ALA A 64 13.94 18.05 28.78
C ALA A 64 14.29 18.73 30.12
N VAL A 65 15.34 19.55 30.15
CA VAL A 65 15.74 20.26 31.38
C VAL A 65 14.82 21.46 31.57
N THR A 66 13.74 21.25 32.31
CA THR A 66 12.90 22.36 32.79
C THR A 66 13.78 23.34 33.57
N ALA A 67 13.88 24.56 33.04
CA ALA A 67 14.65 25.64 33.62
C ALA A 67 14.07 26.02 34.99
N GLY A 68 14.60 25.46 36.07
CA GLY A 68 14.23 25.87 37.43
C GLY A 68 14.56 24.91 38.56
N ALA A 69 14.81 23.63 38.29
CA ALA A 69 15.17 22.68 39.34
C ALA A 69 16.61 22.18 39.13
N ALA A 70 17.49 22.49 40.08
CA ALA A 70 18.83 21.89 40.18
C ALA A 70 18.67 20.37 40.26
N SER A 71 18.79 19.71 39.12
CA SER A 71 18.60 18.27 38.98
C SER A 71 19.89 17.60 39.42
N THR A 72 19.82 16.81 40.48
CA THR A 72 20.91 15.97 40.95
C THR A 72 21.35 15.04 39.79
N PRO A 73 22.63 15.05 39.38
CA PRO A 73 23.12 14.12 38.37
C PRO A 73 23.06 12.70 38.92
N GLY A 74 22.15 11.88 38.38
CA GLY A 74 22.04 10.45 38.73
C GLY A 74 20.64 9.88 38.93
N ALA A 75 19.58 10.69 38.94
CA ALA A 75 18.20 10.17 39.00
C ALA A 75 17.55 10.23 37.61
N GLN A 76 17.82 9.23 36.75
CA GLN A 76 16.95 8.95 35.62
C GLN A 76 15.56 8.62 36.19
N LYS A 77 14.61 9.54 36.06
CA LYS A 77 13.21 9.21 36.29
C LYS A 77 12.77 8.37 35.11
N ASN A 78 12.44 7.12 35.35
CA ASN A 78 11.80 6.26 34.35
C ASN A 78 10.43 6.87 34.00
N ALA A 79 10.40 7.73 33.00
CA ALA A 79 9.17 8.34 32.52
C ALA A 79 8.39 7.30 31.70
N THR A 80 7.38 6.68 32.31
CA THR A 80 6.50 5.75 31.59
C THR A 80 5.71 6.50 30.51
N PRO A 81 5.90 6.21 29.21
CA PRO A 81 5.18 6.91 28.14
C PRO A 81 3.68 6.66 28.20
N SER A 82 2.85 7.63 27.80
CA SER A 82 1.38 7.42 27.70
C SER A 82 1.01 6.45 26.57
N ALA A 83 -0.22 5.94 26.51
CA ALA A 83 -0.66 5.09 25.40
C ALA A 83 -0.51 5.79 24.04
N ALA A 84 -0.89 7.07 23.97
CA ALA A 84 -0.72 7.90 22.79
C ALA A 84 0.76 8.17 22.43
N ASP A 85 1.66 8.25 23.42
CA ASP A 85 3.09 8.35 23.15
C ASP A 85 3.62 7.07 22.50
N LEU A 86 3.26 5.91 23.06
CA LEU A 86 3.70 4.60 22.53
C LEU A 86 3.19 4.37 21.11
N TYR A 87 1.92 4.68 20.86
CA TYR A 87 1.33 4.55 19.54
C TYR A 87 2.05 5.45 18.52
N ARG A 88 2.33 6.71 18.86
CA ARG A 88 3.09 7.61 17.99
C ARG A 88 4.51 7.11 17.75
N MET A 89 5.20 6.60 18.76
CA MET A 89 6.52 5.99 18.60
C MET A 89 6.46 4.78 17.66
N ALA A 90 5.40 3.96 17.73
CA ALA A 90 5.20 2.84 16.83
C ALA A 90 5.06 3.31 15.37
N LEU A 91 4.29 4.37 15.12
CA LEU A 91 4.15 4.96 13.79
C LEU A 91 5.47 5.54 13.26
N GLU A 92 6.20 6.30 14.09
CA GLU A 92 7.50 6.86 13.73
C GLU A 92 8.53 5.76 13.39
N GLU A 93 8.58 4.70 14.19
CA GLU A 93 9.49 3.57 13.95
C GLU A 93 9.07 2.76 12.71
N ARG A 94 7.77 2.59 12.45
CA ARG A 94 7.26 1.96 11.23
C ARG A 94 7.72 2.74 9.99
N ASP A 95 7.49 4.04 9.98
CA ASP A 95 7.89 4.90 8.86
C ASP A 95 9.44 4.88 8.66
N HIS A 96 10.21 4.60 9.73
CA HIS A 96 11.66 4.37 9.63
C HIS A 96 12.03 2.99 9.07
N VAL A 97 11.30 1.93 9.41
CA VAL A 97 11.50 0.58 8.84
C VAL A 97 11.31 0.65 7.33
N ASP A 98 10.19 1.21 6.89
CA ASP A 98 9.82 1.35 5.49
C ASP A 98 10.94 2.09 4.71
N ALA A 99 11.48 3.18 5.28
CA ALA A 99 12.57 3.93 4.66
C ALA A 99 13.95 3.22 4.67
N THR A 100 14.18 2.25 5.57
CA THR A 100 15.46 1.53 5.66
C THR A 100 15.54 0.27 4.81
N GLU A 101 14.42 -0.46 4.68
CA GLU A 101 14.33 -1.60 3.74
C GLU A 101 14.68 -1.13 2.32
N GLU A 102 14.27 0.08 1.94
CA GLU A 102 14.65 0.72 0.66
C GLU A 102 16.17 0.90 0.45
N THR A 103 16.99 0.94 1.51
CA THR A 103 18.42 1.28 1.43
C THR A 103 19.38 0.09 1.48
N ASN A 104 19.02 -1.00 2.19
CA ASN A 104 19.95 -2.10 2.43
C ASN A 104 20.22 -2.94 1.18
N ASP A 105 19.23 -3.13 0.30
CA ASP A 105 19.42 -3.85 -0.97
C ASP A 105 20.35 -3.11 -1.95
N ALA A 106 20.63 -1.82 -1.71
CA ALA A 106 21.61 -1.07 -2.50
C ALA A 106 23.06 -1.36 -2.11
N ALA A 107 23.30 -1.74 -0.86
CA ALA A 107 24.65 -1.84 -0.31
C ALA A 107 25.33 -3.17 -0.65
N GLU A 108 24.58 -4.26 -0.79
CA GLU A 108 25.17 -5.58 -1.10
C GLU A 108 25.87 -5.64 -2.46
N ASN A 109 25.49 -4.79 -3.42
CA ASN A 109 26.09 -4.73 -4.76
C ASN A 109 27.18 -3.67 -4.93
N GLY A 110 27.42 -2.82 -3.92
CA GLY A 110 28.38 -1.73 -3.99
C GLY A 110 29.61 -1.97 -3.11
N LYS A 111 30.73 -2.43 -3.69
CA LYS A 111 32.06 -2.41 -3.04
C LYS A 111 32.53 -0.96 -2.81
N GLY A 112 32.01 -0.31 -1.78
CA GLY A 112 32.43 1.02 -1.36
C GLY A 112 32.53 1.09 0.15
N ASP A 113 33.65 1.62 0.64
CA ASP A 113 33.92 1.87 2.07
C ASP A 113 32.90 2.86 2.66
N ALA A 114 31.69 2.39 2.99
CA ALA A 114 30.67 3.17 3.67
C ALA A 114 30.93 3.16 5.19
N ALA A 115 30.95 4.35 5.77
CA ALA A 115 31.10 4.55 7.21
C ALA A 115 30.08 3.70 7.99
N GLU A 116 30.54 3.07 9.08
CA GLU A 116 29.71 2.33 10.05
C GLU A 116 28.52 3.19 10.54
N VAL A 117 27.42 3.16 9.79
CA VAL A 117 26.11 3.55 10.29
C VAL A 117 25.57 2.29 10.96
N ASP A 118 25.19 2.43 12.22
CA ASP A 118 24.65 1.37 13.07
C ASP A 118 23.26 0.96 12.54
N HIS A 119 23.26 0.20 11.44
CA HIS A 119 22.06 -0.34 10.81
C HIS A 119 21.59 -1.53 11.64
N ALA A 120 20.81 -1.24 12.68
CA ALA A 120 20.03 -2.28 13.34
C ALA A 120 19.26 -3.07 12.28
N ASP A 121 19.38 -4.40 12.36
CA ASP A 121 18.72 -5.38 11.50
C ASP A 121 17.23 -5.02 11.29
N PRO A 122 16.72 -4.97 10.04
CA PRO A 122 15.31 -4.66 9.76
C PRO A 122 14.34 -5.55 10.55
N ASP A 123 14.68 -6.81 10.82
CA ASP A 123 13.85 -7.70 11.63
C ASP A 123 13.77 -7.26 13.10
N VAL A 124 14.86 -6.71 13.64
CA VAL A 124 14.89 -6.15 15.00
C VAL A 124 14.00 -4.93 15.08
N ARG A 125 14.01 -4.07 14.06
CA ARG A 125 13.13 -2.90 14.00
C ARG A 125 11.66 -3.29 13.81
N ARG A 126 11.36 -4.26 12.95
CA ARG A 126 10.00 -4.78 12.79
C ARG A 126 9.44 -5.33 14.11
N LYS A 127 10.25 -6.08 14.87
CA LYS A 127 9.91 -6.52 16.23
C LYS A 127 9.70 -5.35 17.19
N ALA A 128 10.48 -4.27 17.07
CA ALA A 128 10.31 -3.07 17.87
C ALA A 128 8.97 -2.36 17.60
N VAL A 129 8.60 -2.17 16.33
CA VAL A 129 7.32 -1.60 15.93
C VAL A 129 6.17 -2.42 16.51
N THR A 130 6.19 -3.74 16.33
CA THR A 130 5.19 -4.66 16.89
C THR A 130 5.09 -4.52 18.40
N ARG A 131 6.23 -4.51 19.11
CA ARG A 131 6.21 -4.39 20.57
C ARG A 131 5.70 -3.03 21.04
N LEU A 132 6.00 -1.94 20.35
CA LEU A 132 5.47 -0.60 20.66
C LEU A 132 3.95 -0.54 20.49
N PHE A 133 3.41 -1.17 19.43
CA PHE A 133 1.97 -1.30 19.24
C PHE A 133 1.30 -2.12 20.34
N GLU A 134 1.86 -3.28 20.69
CA GLU A 134 1.35 -4.11 21.80
C GLU A 134 1.27 -3.32 23.11
N MET A 135 2.36 -2.63 23.47
CA MET A 135 2.39 -1.80 24.67
C MET A 135 1.38 -0.65 24.62
N ALA A 136 1.16 -0.05 23.44
CA ALA A 136 0.16 0.99 23.25
C ALA A 136 -1.26 0.43 23.43
N VAL A 137 -1.57 -0.73 22.84
CA VAL A 137 -2.86 -1.42 22.98
C VAL A 137 -3.13 -1.78 24.43
N GLU A 138 -2.21 -2.46 25.11
CA GLU A 138 -2.34 -2.84 26.54
C GLU A 138 -2.63 -1.61 27.41
N LYS A 139 -1.97 -0.48 27.11
CA LYS A 139 -2.16 0.75 27.87
C LYS A 139 -3.46 1.46 27.54
N PHE A 140 -3.91 1.46 26.28
CA PHE A 140 -5.23 1.96 25.92
C PHE A 140 -6.35 1.11 26.54
N GLU A 141 -6.20 -0.22 26.62
CA GLU A 141 -7.16 -1.09 27.30
C GLU A 141 -7.29 -0.69 28.78
N ALA A 142 -6.16 -0.47 29.45
CA ALA A 142 -6.15 -0.02 30.85
C ALA A 142 -6.75 1.39 31.04
N GLU A 143 -6.49 2.32 30.11
CA GLU A 143 -6.97 3.70 30.17
C GLU A 143 -8.46 3.84 29.80
N THR A 144 -8.95 3.07 28.82
CA THR A 144 -10.32 3.16 28.30
C THR A 144 -11.28 2.15 28.92
N GLY A 145 -10.77 1.06 29.50
CA GLY A 145 -11.56 -0.08 29.95
C GLY A 145 -12.20 -0.88 28.80
N LEU A 146 -11.87 -0.59 27.55
CA LEU A 146 -12.31 -1.34 26.39
C LEU A 146 -11.32 -2.46 26.11
N PRO A 147 -11.77 -3.71 25.95
CA PRO A 147 -10.89 -4.80 25.54
C PRO A 147 -10.58 -4.74 24.03
N LYS A 148 -9.44 -5.30 23.66
CA LYS A 148 -8.96 -5.49 22.27
C LYS A 148 -9.66 -6.62 21.53
N GLU A 149 -10.26 -7.57 22.24
CA GLU A 149 -11.00 -8.70 21.67
C GLU A 149 -12.39 -8.27 21.18
N THR A 150 -12.84 -8.87 20.08
CA THR A 150 -14.17 -8.60 19.51
C THR A 150 -15.28 -9.13 20.42
N ALA A 151 -16.52 -8.70 20.17
CA ALA A 151 -17.67 -9.25 20.89
C ALA A 151 -17.89 -10.75 20.58
N SER A 152 -17.50 -11.19 19.38
CA SER A 152 -17.64 -12.58 18.91
C SER A 152 -16.76 -13.53 19.73
N GLU A 153 -15.52 -13.14 20.01
CA GLU A 153 -14.54 -13.95 20.77
C GLU A 153 -14.92 -14.11 22.24
N ARG A 154 -15.56 -13.09 22.83
CA ARG A 154 -15.90 -13.10 24.26
C ARG A 154 -17.05 -14.02 24.64
N GLY A 155 -17.78 -14.61 23.67
CA GLY A 155 -18.91 -15.52 23.94
C GLY A 155 -20.02 -14.92 24.82
N SER A 156 -20.00 -13.60 25.03
CA SER A 156 -20.84 -12.87 25.97
C SER A 156 -21.93 -12.10 25.24
N ASN A 157 -23.15 -12.11 25.78
CA ASN A 157 -24.33 -11.50 25.17
C ASN A 157 -24.19 -9.95 25.11
N PRO A 158 -24.03 -9.33 23.92
CA PRO A 158 -23.67 -7.90 23.79
C PRO A 158 -24.75 -6.93 24.32
N ALA A 159 -25.99 -7.40 24.43
CA ALA A 159 -27.13 -6.59 24.88
C ALA A 159 -27.16 -6.30 26.39
N ALA A 160 -26.36 -7.00 27.21
CA ALA A 160 -26.38 -6.85 28.67
C ALA A 160 -25.42 -5.77 29.19
N GLU A 161 -24.29 -5.53 28.52
CA GLU A 161 -23.26 -4.58 28.98
C GLU A 161 -23.42 -3.16 28.43
N ALA A 162 -24.13 -2.99 27.31
CA ALA A 162 -24.35 -1.68 26.68
C ALA A 162 -25.23 -0.71 27.50
N LYS A 163 -25.84 -1.14 28.62
CA LYS A 163 -26.82 -0.36 29.38
C LYS A 163 -26.26 0.50 30.53
N SER A 164 -24.95 0.51 30.79
CA SER A 164 -24.38 1.32 31.88
C SER A 164 -23.38 2.41 31.46
N ALA A 165 -23.11 2.63 30.17
CA ALA A 165 -22.22 3.70 29.73
C ALA A 165 -22.97 5.05 29.66
N GLY A 166 -23.15 5.68 30.83
CA GLY A 166 -23.58 7.07 30.91
C GLY A 166 -22.55 8.02 30.28
N LEU A 167 -23.06 9.10 29.67
CA LEU A 167 -22.35 10.32 29.23
C LEU A 167 -20.83 10.17 29.10
N THR A 168 -20.33 9.69 27.96
CA THR A 168 -18.88 9.72 27.70
C THR A 168 -18.41 11.16 27.60
N SER A 169 -17.43 11.52 28.42
CA SER A 169 -16.80 12.84 28.36
C SER A 169 -16.07 13.03 27.02
N SER A 170 -15.82 14.27 26.60
CA SER A 170 -15.04 14.54 25.37
C SER A 170 -13.64 13.92 25.43
N SER A 171 -13.08 13.74 26.62
CA SER A 171 -11.76 13.12 26.83
C SER A 171 -11.81 11.60 26.65
N GLU A 172 -12.86 10.94 27.15
CA GLU A 172 -13.08 9.51 26.93
C GLU A 172 -13.27 9.22 25.45
N LEU A 173 -14.05 10.02 24.74
CA LEU A 173 -14.26 9.86 23.31
C LEU A 173 -12.95 10.01 22.51
N ALA A 174 -12.12 11.00 22.85
CA ALA A 174 -10.80 11.16 22.23
C ALA A 174 -9.91 9.93 22.47
N SER A 175 -9.95 9.37 23.68
CA SER A 175 -9.17 8.17 24.02
C SER A 175 -9.68 6.94 23.25
N LYS A 176 -10.99 6.78 23.09
CA LYS A 176 -11.59 5.73 22.25
C LYS A 176 -11.16 5.85 20.79
N PHE A 177 -11.11 7.07 20.24
CA PHE A 177 -10.63 7.28 18.86
C PHE A 177 -9.18 6.87 18.69
N MET A 178 -8.31 7.30 19.60
CA MET A 178 -6.89 6.94 19.55
C MET A 178 -6.69 5.44 19.70
N PHE A 179 -7.49 4.79 20.56
CA PHE A 179 -7.45 3.34 20.70
C PHE A 179 -7.89 2.62 19.42
N ALA A 180 -9.01 3.04 18.80
CA ALA A 180 -9.47 2.49 17.53
C ALA A 180 -8.43 2.69 16.41
N SER A 181 -7.82 3.87 16.32
CA SER A 181 -6.74 4.13 15.37
C SER A 181 -5.53 3.24 15.61
N CYS A 182 -5.13 3.04 16.87
CA CYS A 182 -4.02 2.17 17.24
C CYS A 182 -4.30 0.71 16.86
N LEU A 183 -5.51 0.20 17.11
CA LEU A 183 -5.91 -1.15 16.71
C LEU A 183 -5.93 -1.31 15.19
N LEU A 184 -6.46 -0.31 14.48
CA LEU A 184 -6.50 -0.33 13.02
C LEU A 184 -5.09 -0.35 12.42
N ASP A 185 -4.23 0.59 12.82
CA ASP A 185 -2.88 0.69 12.29
C ASP A 185 -2.03 -0.52 12.67
N PHE A 186 -2.20 -1.07 13.88
CA PHE A 186 -1.53 -2.31 14.27
C PHE A 186 -2.03 -3.50 13.46
N GLY A 187 -3.35 -3.64 13.30
CA GLY A 187 -3.97 -4.70 12.51
C GLY A 187 -3.64 -4.62 11.02
N CYS A 188 -3.36 -3.43 10.49
CA CYS A 188 -2.86 -3.28 9.11
C CYS A 188 -1.37 -3.59 8.98
N TYR A 189 -0.56 -3.21 9.96
CA TYR A 189 0.89 -3.45 9.96
C TYR A 189 1.21 -4.93 10.19
N PHE A 190 0.51 -5.56 11.13
CA PHE A 190 0.56 -6.99 11.37
C PHE A 190 -0.87 -7.52 11.16
N PRO A 191 -1.15 -8.26 10.06
CA PRO A 191 -2.50 -8.51 9.51
C PRO A 191 -3.41 -9.34 10.43
N VAL A 192 -3.78 -8.78 11.57
CA VAL A 192 -4.61 -9.37 12.62
C VAL A 192 -6.03 -8.86 12.45
N LEU A 193 -6.84 -9.62 11.71
CA LEU A 193 -8.25 -9.29 11.44
C LEU A 193 -9.02 -8.86 12.68
N ALA A 194 -8.84 -9.55 13.82
CA ALA A 194 -9.54 -9.25 15.05
C ALA A 194 -9.33 -7.80 15.53
N TYR A 195 -8.14 -7.22 15.32
CA TYR A 195 -7.87 -5.82 15.68
C TYR A 195 -8.55 -4.84 14.74
N ILE A 196 -8.57 -5.15 13.44
CA ILE A 196 -9.28 -4.32 12.46
C ILE A 196 -10.79 -4.38 12.73
N GLU A 197 -11.35 -5.56 13.00
CA GLU A 197 -12.77 -5.74 13.34
C GLU A 197 -13.13 -4.96 14.60
N ARG A 198 -12.30 -5.09 15.65
CA ARG A 198 -12.50 -4.33 16.88
C ARG A 198 -12.40 -2.83 16.67
N SER A 199 -11.49 -2.37 15.81
CA SER A 199 -11.39 -0.94 15.48
C SER A 199 -12.67 -0.42 14.81
N ALA A 200 -13.26 -1.18 13.89
CA ALA A 200 -14.50 -0.84 13.22
C ALA A 200 -15.68 -0.76 14.22
N GLU A 201 -15.78 -1.72 15.15
CA GLU A 201 -16.77 -1.70 16.24
C GLU A 201 -16.65 -0.42 17.09
N ILE A 202 -15.43 -0.07 17.53
CA ILE A 202 -15.22 1.13 18.37
C ILE A 202 -15.53 2.40 17.59
N TYR A 203 -15.16 2.50 16.31
CA TYR A 203 -15.55 3.64 15.48
C TYR A 203 -17.06 3.75 15.31
N ALA A 204 -17.76 2.63 15.11
CA ALA A 204 -19.22 2.59 15.02
C ALA A 204 -19.89 3.03 16.33
N GLU A 205 -19.39 2.58 17.49
CA GLU A 205 -19.84 3.06 18.81
C GLU A 205 -19.66 4.57 18.96
N CYS A 206 -18.50 5.09 18.56
CA CYS A 206 -18.23 6.52 18.58
C CYS A 206 -19.17 7.29 17.66
N VAL A 207 -19.40 6.83 16.42
CA VAL A 207 -20.35 7.44 15.49
C VAL A 207 -21.76 7.48 16.09
N ALA A 208 -22.24 6.35 16.64
CA ALA A 208 -23.56 6.27 17.25
C ALA A 208 -23.71 7.21 18.46
N PHE A 209 -22.68 7.30 19.30
CA PHE A 209 -22.65 8.25 20.40
C PHE A 209 -22.77 9.69 19.90
N LEU A 210 -22.02 10.06 18.85
CA LEU A 210 -22.03 11.41 18.31
C LEU A 210 -23.33 11.80 17.61
N GLU A 211 -23.96 10.86 16.90
CA GLU A 211 -25.27 11.07 16.30
C GLU A 211 -26.39 11.17 17.36
N GLY A 212 -26.27 10.46 18.49
CA GLY A 212 -27.26 10.47 19.57
C GLY A 212 -27.10 11.59 20.61
N ALA A 213 -25.87 11.99 20.94
CA ALA A 213 -25.57 12.94 22.01
C ALA A 213 -25.73 14.41 21.60
N SER A 214 -25.78 14.70 20.31
CA SER A 214 -25.55 16.07 19.83
C SER A 214 -26.44 16.48 18.67
N GLY A 215 -27.04 17.67 18.79
CA GLY A 215 -27.60 18.38 17.64
C GLY A 215 -26.54 18.70 16.58
N LYS A 216 -26.98 19.23 15.44
CA LYS A 216 -26.19 19.51 14.22
C LYS A 216 -24.75 20.03 14.43
N ALA A 217 -24.50 20.82 15.48
CA ALA A 217 -23.20 21.42 15.79
C ALA A 217 -22.05 20.41 16.02
N PHE A 218 -22.33 19.18 16.46
CA PHE A 218 -21.27 18.18 16.67
C PHE A 218 -20.95 17.37 15.41
N GLN A 219 -21.92 17.24 14.49
CA GLN A 219 -21.69 16.59 13.19
C GLN A 219 -20.64 17.34 12.36
N ASP A 220 -20.51 18.65 12.58
CA ASP A 220 -19.48 19.50 11.96
C ASP A 220 -18.16 19.53 12.76
N SER A 221 -18.00 18.67 13.78
CA SER A 221 -16.78 18.60 14.57
C SER A 221 -15.72 17.70 13.93
N TRP A 222 -14.45 17.99 14.21
CA TRP A 222 -13.34 17.14 13.81
C TRP A 222 -13.46 15.71 14.37
N GLY A 223 -13.98 15.55 15.59
CA GLY A 223 -14.20 14.23 16.18
C GLY A 223 -15.23 13.39 15.39
N ALA A 224 -16.28 14.02 14.88
CA ALA A 224 -17.23 13.35 13.97
C ALA A 224 -16.57 12.97 12.64
N SER A 225 -15.71 13.83 12.10
CA SER A 225 -14.91 13.50 10.91
C SER A 225 -14.04 12.27 11.14
N ALA A 226 -13.24 12.29 12.20
CA ALA A 226 -12.31 11.22 12.54
C ALA A 226 -13.03 9.88 12.77
N ALA A 227 -14.19 9.91 13.45
CA ALA A 227 -15.02 8.73 13.66
C ALA A 227 -15.51 8.10 12.36
N GLN A 228 -16.10 8.92 11.49
CA GLN A 228 -16.73 8.49 10.25
C GLN A 228 -15.67 8.05 9.23
N PHE A 229 -14.59 8.81 9.10
CA PHE A 229 -13.49 8.45 8.21
C PHE A 229 -12.78 7.18 8.71
N GLY A 230 -12.51 7.08 10.02
CA GLY A 230 -11.94 5.88 10.65
C GLY A 230 -12.79 4.64 10.46
N LEU A 231 -14.12 4.75 10.63
CA LEU A 231 -15.05 3.65 10.36
C LEU A 231 -14.98 3.17 8.91
N GLY A 232 -14.97 4.12 7.97
CA GLY A 232 -14.88 3.77 6.55
C GLY A 232 -13.54 3.14 6.17
N ARG A 233 -12.43 3.66 6.71
CA ARG A 233 -11.11 3.05 6.55
C ARG A 233 -11.06 1.63 7.10
N ALA A 234 -11.52 1.41 8.34
CA ALA A 234 -11.51 0.09 8.96
C ALA A 234 -12.31 -0.94 8.14
N ASN A 235 -13.49 -0.57 7.62
CA ASN A 235 -14.26 -1.47 6.76
C ASN A 235 -13.57 -1.80 5.43
N MET A 236 -12.88 -0.84 4.80
CA MET A 236 -12.09 -1.11 3.58
C MET A 236 -10.88 -2.01 3.86
N GLU A 237 -10.21 -1.83 5.01
CA GLU A 237 -9.09 -2.68 5.41
C GLU A 237 -9.54 -4.11 5.74
N LEU A 238 -10.73 -4.28 6.36
CA LEU A 238 -11.34 -5.60 6.55
C LEU A 238 -11.57 -6.32 5.22
N LEU A 239 -12.16 -5.61 4.26
CA LEU A 239 -12.39 -6.13 2.91
C LEU A 239 -11.07 -6.54 2.24
N ARG A 240 -10.05 -5.68 2.32
CA ARG A 240 -8.71 -5.95 1.78
C ARG A 240 -8.12 -7.23 2.39
N CYS A 241 -8.07 -7.33 3.72
CA CYS A 241 -7.49 -8.48 4.41
C CYS A 241 -8.26 -9.78 4.13
N ARG A 242 -9.60 -9.73 4.03
CA ARG A 242 -10.42 -10.91 3.64
C ARG A 242 -10.07 -11.40 2.24
N TYR A 243 -9.91 -10.49 1.28
CA TYR A 243 -9.54 -10.85 -0.09
C TYR A 243 -8.11 -11.39 -0.18
N GLU A 244 -7.17 -10.84 0.58
CA GLU A 244 -5.80 -11.36 0.67
C GLU A 244 -5.77 -12.79 1.21
N GLN A 245 -6.54 -13.08 2.27
CA GLN A 245 -6.65 -14.43 2.82
C GLN A 245 -7.26 -15.42 1.82
N LEU A 246 -8.29 -15.00 1.08
CA LEU A 246 -8.88 -15.82 0.02
C LEU A 246 -7.90 -16.04 -1.14
N ASN A 247 -7.09 -15.05 -1.50
CA ASN A 247 -6.09 -15.18 -2.57
C ASN A 247 -4.93 -16.10 -2.18
N ALA A 248 -4.57 -16.11 -0.89
CA ALA A 248 -3.56 -17.00 -0.34
C ALA A 248 -4.06 -18.44 -0.18
N SER A 249 -5.37 -18.65 0.06
CA SER A 249 -5.92 -20.01 0.09
C SER A 249 -6.07 -20.63 -1.30
N ASP A 250 -6.30 -19.80 -2.32
CA ASP A 250 -6.53 -20.27 -3.69
C ASP A 250 -5.22 -20.73 -4.40
N SER A 251 -4.03 -20.34 -3.91
CA SER A 251 -2.74 -20.78 -4.51
C SER A 251 -2.39 -22.25 -4.25
N ASP A 252 -3.05 -22.89 -3.28
CA ASP A 252 -2.68 -24.24 -2.84
C ASP A 252 -3.54 -25.35 -3.48
N ASP A 253 -4.66 -25.00 -4.15
CA ASP A 253 -5.66 -25.95 -4.67
C ASP A 253 -5.76 -25.90 -6.22
N GLU A 254 -4.73 -26.37 -6.93
CA GLU A 254 -4.71 -26.44 -8.41
C GLU A 254 -5.72 -27.44 -9.03
N ASP A 255 -6.42 -28.26 -8.23
CA ASP A 255 -7.24 -29.38 -8.72
C ASP A 255 -8.76 -29.27 -8.44
N ALA A 256 -9.27 -28.12 -8.01
CA ALA A 256 -10.68 -27.96 -7.68
C ALA A 256 -11.54 -27.74 -8.94
N ASP A 257 -11.99 -28.85 -9.56
CA ASP A 257 -12.96 -28.90 -10.66
C ASP A 257 -14.09 -27.86 -10.49
N GLY A 258 -14.03 -26.81 -11.30
CA GLY A 258 -14.92 -25.66 -11.26
C GLY A 258 -16.37 -26.04 -11.54
N LYS A 259 -17.14 -26.28 -10.49
CA LYS A 259 -18.61 -26.28 -10.49
C LYS A 259 -19.12 -26.26 -9.05
N GLU A 260 -19.42 -25.07 -8.57
CA GLU A 260 -20.78 -24.67 -8.19
C GLU A 260 -20.75 -23.23 -7.66
N ASP A 261 -21.51 -22.35 -8.32
CA ASP A 261 -21.99 -21.06 -7.79
C ASP A 261 -22.77 -21.36 -6.48
N SER A 262 -22.06 -21.68 -5.40
CA SER A 262 -22.68 -21.98 -4.11
C SER A 262 -23.41 -20.73 -3.62
N GLU A 263 -24.58 -20.91 -3.01
CA GLU A 263 -25.34 -19.79 -2.44
C GLU A 263 -24.49 -18.99 -1.43
N ALA A 264 -23.53 -19.64 -0.77
CA ALA A 264 -22.56 -19.04 0.14
C ALA A 264 -21.66 -17.98 -0.56
N GLN A 265 -21.19 -18.24 -1.79
CA GLN A 265 -20.36 -17.26 -2.52
C GLN A 265 -21.18 -16.02 -2.94
N LYS A 266 -22.46 -16.20 -3.26
CA LYS A 266 -23.38 -15.09 -3.57
C LYS A 266 -23.68 -14.24 -2.33
N GLU A 267 -23.83 -14.88 -1.18
CA GLU A 267 -24.06 -14.19 0.10
C GLU A 267 -22.82 -13.39 0.50
N SER A 268 -21.62 -13.97 0.39
CA SER A 268 -20.34 -13.27 0.63
C SER A 268 -20.19 -12.02 -0.24
N ASN A 269 -20.42 -12.13 -1.56
CA ASN A 269 -20.31 -10.98 -2.47
C ASN A 269 -21.27 -9.84 -2.10
N LYS A 270 -22.46 -10.17 -1.58
CA LYS A 270 -23.43 -9.17 -1.14
C LYS A 270 -23.00 -8.50 0.16
N GLU A 271 -22.48 -9.26 1.11
CA GLU A 271 -21.92 -8.72 2.35
C GLU A 271 -20.77 -7.76 2.06
N ASP A 272 -19.91 -8.11 1.10
CA ASP A 272 -18.80 -7.25 0.68
C ASP A 272 -19.31 -5.95 0.04
N ASP A 273 -20.29 -6.03 -0.88
CA ASP A 273 -20.91 -4.86 -1.50
C ASP A 273 -21.61 -3.96 -0.45
N ASP A 274 -22.23 -4.54 0.57
CA ASP A 274 -22.85 -3.81 1.67
C ASP A 274 -21.77 -3.12 2.54
N MET A 275 -20.65 -3.78 2.83
CA MET A 275 -19.52 -3.18 3.54
C MET A 275 -18.88 -2.04 2.75
N VAL A 276 -18.67 -2.19 1.44
CA VAL A 276 -18.16 -1.12 0.56
C VAL A 276 -19.09 0.10 0.62
N GLN A 277 -20.41 -0.11 0.58
CA GLN A 277 -21.38 0.99 0.68
C GLN A 277 -21.39 1.66 2.06
N ILE A 278 -21.21 0.90 3.14
CA ILE A 278 -21.07 1.43 4.49
C ILE A 278 -19.80 2.30 4.56
N ALA A 279 -18.68 1.81 4.03
CA ALA A 279 -17.41 2.53 3.99
C ALA A 279 -17.50 3.82 3.18
N GLU A 280 -18.05 3.76 1.96
CA GLU A 280 -18.26 4.91 1.07
C GLU A 280 -19.08 6.01 1.77
N LYS A 281 -20.19 5.64 2.41
CA LYS A 281 -21.05 6.58 3.15
C LYS A 281 -20.32 7.18 4.35
N ALA A 282 -19.57 6.38 5.11
CA ALA A 282 -18.83 6.83 6.27
C ALA A 282 -17.70 7.80 5.87
N ILE A 283 -16.90 7.46 4.85
CA ILE A 283 -15.86 8.35 4.30
C ILE A 283 -16.48 9.66 3.79
N ALA A 284 -17.57 9.60 3.02
CA ALA A 284 -18.23 10.80 2.50
C ALA A 284 -18.74 11.72 3.62
N LYS A 285 -19.33 11.16 4.68
CA LYS A 285 -19.71 11.92 5.88
C LYS A 285 -18.48 12.54 6.55
N GLY A 286 -17.42 11.75 6.75
CA GLY A 286 -16.18 12.21 7.40
C GLY A 286 -15.54 13.39 6.67
N LEU A 287 -15.45 13.32 5.34
CA LEU A 287 -14.91 14.37 4.47
C LEU A 287 -15.73 15.67 4.53
N THR A 288 -17.05 15.56 4.66
CA THR A 288 -17.93 16.75 4.77
C THR A 288 -17.56 17.59 6.00
N SER A 289 -17.22 16.93 7.12
CA SER A 289 -16.85 17.59 8.37
C SER A 289 -15.46 18.26 8.35
N VAL A 290 -14.56 17.89 7.44
CA VAL A 290 -13.23 18.54 7.26
C VAL A 290 -13.13 19.43 6.05
N GLN A 291 -14.20 19.65 5.28
CA GLN A 291 -14.17 20.43 4.04
C GLN A 291 -13.63 21.87 4.22
N SER A 292 -13.73 22.43 5.43
CA SER A 292 -13.18 23.76 5.75
C SER A 292 -11.65 23.78 5.91
N ASP A 293 -11.03 22.65 6.22
CA ASP A 293 -9.58 22.46 6.29
C ASP A 293 -9.11 21.78 5.00
N LYS A 294 -8.62 22.59 4.05
CA LYS A 294 -8.25 22.12 2.72
C LYS A 294 -7.16 21.05 2.74
N GLU A 295 -6.16 21.19 3.61
CA GLU A 295 -5.03 20.27 3.68
C GLU A 295 -5.52 18.91 4.21
N ALA A 296 -6.27 18.92 5.30
CA ALA A 296 -6.86 17.70 5.87
C ALA A 296 -7.84 17.02 4.91
N PHE A 297 -8.67 17.81 4.22
CA PHE A 297 -9.63 17.30 3.23
C PHE A 297 -8.93 16.62 2.05
N VAL A 298 -7.90 17.26 1.48
CA VAL A 298 -7.11 16.68 0.37
C VAL A 298 -6.45 15.38 0.80
N LEU A 299 -5.79 15.37 1.96
CA LEU A 299 -5.11 14.18 2.48
C LEU A 299 -6.08 13.01 2.69
N GLN A 300 -7.26 13.28 3.25
CA GLN A 300 -8.30 12.26 3.43
C GLN A 300 -8.89 11.77 2.09
N CYS A 301 -9.02 12.63 1.09
CA CYS A 301 -9.44 12.21 -0.26
C CYS A 301 -8.40 11.29 -0.92
N ILE A 302 -7.10 11.62 -0.84
CA ILE A 302 -6.02 10.77 -1.37
C ILE A 302 -6.00 9.42 -0.64
N THR A 303 -6.12 9.44 0.69
CA THR A 303 -6.21 8.22 1.51
C THR A 303 -7.42 7.37 1.10
N ALA A 304 -8.60 7.97 0.92
CA ALA A 304 -9.79 7.26 0.45
C ALA A 304 -9.57 6.65 -0.95
N ALA A 305 -8.99 7.41 -1.88
CA ALA A 305 -8.68 6.92 -3.21
C ALA A 305 -7.76 5.69 -3.17
N ARG A 306 -6.74 5.70 -2.31
CA ARG A 306 -5.84 4.57 -2.10
C ARG A 306 -6.61 3.32 -1.65
N LEU A 307 -7.43 3.44 -0.60
CA LEU A 307 -8.22 2.32 -0.06
C LEU A 307 -9.11 1.66 -1.13
N PHE A 308 -9.80 2.47 -1.94
CA PHE A 308 -10.65 1.94 -3.01
C PHE A 308 -9.85 1.34 -4.17
N ARG A 309 -8.68 1.93 -4.51
CA ARG A 309 -7.77 1.39 -5.53
C ARG A 309 -7.22 0.03 -5.10
N ASP A 310 -6.70 -0.08 -3.90
CA ASP A 310 -6.07 -1.30 -3.38
C ASP A 310 -7.09 -2.45 -3.33
N TYR A 311 -8.29 -2.17 -2.82
CA TYR A 311 -9.39 -3.15 -2.86
C TYR A 311 -9.80 -3.54 -4.28
N ALA A 312 -9.89 -2.59 -5.22
CA ALA A 312 -10.25 -2.87 -6.61
C ALA A 312 -9.21 -3.77 -7.31
N VAL A 313 -7.92 -3.61 -7.00
CA VAL A 313 -6.85 -4.46 -7.53
C VAL A 313 -7.03 -5.91 -7.09
N LEU A 314 -7.28 -6.15 -5.80
CA LEU A 314 -7.55 -7.50 -5.27
C LEU A 314 -8.80 -8.13 -5.91
N GLN A 315 -9.87 -7.34 -6.09
CA GLN A 315 -11.06 -7.80 -6.79
C GLN A 315 -10.77 -8.18 -8.25
N ARG A 316 -9.96 -7.38 -8.97
CA ARG A 316 -9.54 -7.66 -10.35
C ARG A 316 -8.72 -8.94 -10.44
N GLN A 317 -7.76 -9.15 -9.55
CA GLN A 317 -6.93 -10.37 -9.52
C GLN A 317 -7.80 -11.63 -9.38
N ARG A 318 -8.78 -11.63 -8.46
CA ARG A 318 -9.74 -12.74 -8.32
C ARG A 318 -10.58 -12.96 -9.57
N TYR A 319 -11.02 -11.87 -10.20
CA TYR A 319 -11.79 -11.93 -11.44
C TYR A 319 -10.97 -12.58 -12.57
N GLN A 320 -9.69 -12.22 -12.70
CA GLN A 320 -8.79 -12.78 -13.72
C GLN A 320 -8.51 -14.27 -13.52
N ARG A 321 -8.40 -14.72 -12.26
CA ARG A 321 -8.26 -16.15 -11.91
C ARG A 321 -9.55 -16.97 -12.09
N GLY A 322 -10.65 -16.34 -12.50
CA GLY A 322 -11.94 -17.03 -12.69
C GLY A 322 -12.66 -17.41 -11.39
N HIS A 323 -12.17 -16.99 -10.21
CA HIS A 323 -12.72 -17.35 -8.89
C HIS A 323 -13.98 -16.56 -8.46
N GLY A 324 -14.82 -16.20 -9.42
CA GLY A 324 -16.15 -15.71 -9.14
C GLY A 324 -16.68 -14.72 -10.18
N ARG A 325 -18.00 -14.76 -10.39
CA ARG A 325 -18.77 -13.68 -11.01
C ARG A 325 -18.90 -12.47 -10.08
N SER A 326 -17.88 -12.13 -9.28
CA SER A 326 -17.86 -10.78 -8.74
C SER A 326 -17.95 -9.88 -9.97
N GLY A 327 -19.04 -9.13 -10.05
CA GLY A 327 -19.36 -8.37 -11.24
C GLY A 327 -18.23 -7.40 -11.55
N LYS A 328 -18.47 -6.51 -12.49
CA LYS A 328 -17.59 -5.36 -12.76
C LYS A 328 -17.55 -4.35 -11.58
N ASN A 329 -17.68 -4.83 -10.34
CA ASN A 329 -17.65 -4.10 -9.08
C ASN A 329 -16.28 -3.48 -8.83
N PHE A 330 -15.18 -4.11 -9.28
CA PHE A 330 -13.86 -3.49 -9.22
C PHE A 330 -13.80 -2.17 -10.02
N LEU A 331 -14.50 -2.08 -11.16
CA LEU A 331 -14.60 -0.82 -11.92
C LEU A 331 -15.32 0.26 -11.12
N ARG A 332 -16.34 -0.10 -10.32
CA ARG A 332 -17.01 0.85 -9.43
C ARG A 332 -16.01 1.38 -8.41
N SER A 333 -15.22 0.50 -7.79
CA SER A 333 -14.19 0.88 -6.82
C SER A 333 -13.12 1.80 -7.44
N PHE A 334 -12.60 1.50 -8.64
CA PHE A 334 -11.69 2.40 -9.37
C PHE A 334 -12.32 3.76 -9.67
N LYS A 335 -13.57 3.80 -10.14
CA LYS A 335 -14.30 5.06 -10.39
C LYS A 335 -14.53 5.87 -9.11
N THR A 336 -14.82 5.19 -8.00
CA THR A 336 -14.93 5.83 -6.69
C THR A 336 -13.59 6.44 -6.26
N ALA A 337 -12.47 5.75 -6.47
CA ALA A 337 -11.14 6.28 -6.20
C ALA A 337 -10.85 7.54 -7.03
N LEU A 338 -11.11 7.51 -8.34
CA LEU A 338 -10.97 8.68 -9.22
C LEU A 338 -11.84 9.86 -8.74
N ALA A 339 -13.09 9.59 -8.34
CA ALA A 339 -13.99 10.63 -7.83
C ALA A 339 -13.45 11.31 -6.55
N TYR A 340 -12.73 10.59 -5.68
CA TYR A 340 -12.08 11.22 -4.52
C TYR A 340 -10.88 12.08 -4.92
N LEU A 341 -10.07 11.64 -5.90
CA LEU A 341 -8.95 12.45 -6.43
C LEU A 341 -9.45 13.73 -7.11
N ASP A 342 -10.52 13.64 -7.90
CA ASP A 342 -11.14 14.82 -8.52
C ASP A 342 -11.66 15.80 -7.47
N ARG A 343 -12.23 15.30 -6.36
CA ARG A 343 -12.64 16.16 -5.24
C ARG A 343 -11.47 16.85 -4.56
N ALA A 344 -10.34 16.17 -4.38
CA ALA A 344 -9.11 16.77 -3.85
C ALA A 344 -8.57 17.86 -4.80
N GLU A 345 -8.53 17.59 -6.10
CA GLU A 345 -8.10 18.56 -7.12
C GLU A 345 -9.01 19.80 -7.15
N VAL A 346 -10.34 19.62 -7.10
CA VAL A 346 -11.28 20.75 -7.01
C VAL A 346 -11.07 21.58 -5.75
N ALA A 347 -10.75 20.95 -4.61
CA ALA A 347 -10.47 21.65 -3.36
C ALA A 347 -9.13 22.41 -3.39
N PHE A 348 -8.13 21.84 -4.06
CA PHE A 348 -6.79 22.41 -4.23
C PHE A 348 -6.14 21.89 -5.52
N ALA A 349 -6.19 22.67 -6.60
CA ALA A 349 -5.83 22.23 -7.97
C ALA A 349 -4.42 21.63 -8.13
N SER A 350 -3.45 22.06 -7.33
CA SER A 350 -2.09 21.54 -7.36
C SER A 350 -1.88 20.32 -6.44
N SER A 351 -2.85 19.89 -5.64
CA SER A 351 -2.69 18.76 -4.70
C SER A 351 -2.27 17.50 -5.44
N ILE A 352 -3.04 17.11 -6.45
CA ILE A 352 -2.80 15.87 -7.19
C ILE A 352 -1.54 15.99 -8.04
N SER A 353 -1.40 17.07 -8.81
CA SER A 353 -0.26 17.24 -9.73
C SER A 353 1.11 17.46 -9.06
N SER A 354 1.15 17.64 -7.74
CA SER A 354 2.39 17.76 -6.95
C SER A 354 2.60 16.64 -5.94
N ASP A 355 1.77 15.60 -5.99
CA ASP A 355 1.86 14.43 -5.12
C ASP A 355 2.06 13.16 -5.97
N ALA A 356 3.24 12.55 -5.84
CA ALA A 356 3.63 11.40 -6.66
C ALA A 356 2.71 10.19 -6.43
N GLU A 357 2.23 10.02 -5.20
CA GLU A 357 1.33 8.94 -4.86
C GLU A 357 -0.06 9.17 -5.44
N ALA A 358 -0.60 10.38 -5.32
CA ALA A 358 -1.90 10.71 -5.89
C ALA A 358 -1.90 10.53 -7.42
N LEU A 359 -0.79 10.87 -8.09
CA LEU A 359 -0.58 10.62 -9.52
C LEU A 359 -0.52 9.12 -9.83
N GLY A 360 0.22 8.33 -9.04
CA GLY A 360 0.29 6.87 -9.20
C GLY A 360 -1.08 6.21 -9.07
N ILE A 361 -1.85 6.57 -8.04
CA ILE A 361 -3.23 6.09 -7.83
C ILE A 361 -4.12 6.48 -9.01
N ARG A 362 -4.05 7.74 -9.48
CA ARG A 362 -4.84 8.21 -10.63
C ARG A 362 -4.52 7.41 -11.89
N GLY A 363 -3.23 7.27 -12.19
CA GLY A 363 -2.73 6.54 -13.34
C GLY A 363 -3.16 5.09 -13.33
N ALA A 364 -3.01 4.40 -12.20
CA ALA A 364 -3.44 3.01 -12.05
C ALA A 364 -4.94 2.83 -12.23
N CYS A 365 -5.76 3.67 -11.59
CA CYS A 365 -7.21 3.59 -11.75
C CYS A 365 -7.65 3.82 -13.20
N LEU A 366 -7.07 4.81 -13.89
CA LEU A 366 -7.35 5.07 -15.31
C LEU A 366 -6.95 3.87 -16.16
N PHE A 367 -5.71 3.37 -16.02
CA PHE A 367 -5.22 2.21 -16.75
C PHE A 367 -6.16 1.00 -16.62
N TYR A 368 -6.49 0.56 -15.41
CA TYR A 368 -7.32 -0.63 -15.22
C TYR A 368 -8.75 -0.44 -15.75
N THR A 369 -9.32 0.76 -15.67
CA THR A 369 -10.64 1.03 -16.25
C THR A 369 -10.61 1.04 -17.78
N THR A 370 -9.54 1.57 -18.36
CA THR A 370 -9.33 1.65 -19.80
C THR A 370 -9.04 0.29 -20.40
N GLU A 371 -8.16 -0.50 -19.78
CA GLU A 371 -7.84 -1.87 -20.16
C GLU A 371 -9.10 -2.73 -20.25
N HIS A 372 -9.95 -2.69 -19.21
CA HIS A 372 -11.20 -3.44 -19.23
C HIS A 372 -12.13 -2.98 -20.36
N THR A 373 -12.26 -1.67 -20.57
CA THR A 373 -13.10 -1.10 -21.63
C THR A 373 -12.58 -1.48 -23.02
N ALA A 374 -11.26 -1.44 -23.23
CA ALA A 374 -10.60 -1.83 -24.47
C ALA A 374 -10.85 -3.33 -24.78
N HIS A 375 -10.76 -4.20 -23.77
CA HIS A 375 -11.07 -5.62 -23.92
C HIS A 375 -12.55 -5.84 -24.30
N GLU A 376 -13.49 -5.17 -23.64
CA GLU A 376 -14.91 -5.24 -24.02
C GLU A 376 -15.18 -4.77 -25.45
N GLU A 377 -14.55 -3.68 -25.86
CA GLU A 377 -14.64 -3.16 -27.22
C GLU A 377 -14.07 -4.16 -28.23
N GLN A 378 -12.96 -4.82 -27.92
CA GLN A 378 -12.35 -5.83 -28.76
C GLN A 378 -13.24 -7.07 -28.91
N GLU A 379 -13.82 -7.59 -27.82
CA GLU A 379 -14.75 -8.72 -27.85
C GLU A 379 -16.02 -8.38 -28.64
N ALA A 380 -16.58 -7.18 -28.43
CA ALA A 380 -17.73 -6.72 -29.20
C ALA A 380 -17.44 -6.63 -30.71
N ARG A 381 -16.20 -6.28 -31.11
CA ARG A 381 -15.77 -6.31 -32.52
C ARG A 381 -15.68 -7.73 -33.06
N LYS A 382 -15.13 -8.68 -32.30
CA LYS A 382 -15.06 -10.09 -32.70
C LYS A 382 -16.47 -10.67 -32.93
N GLU A 383 -17.44 -10.31 -32.11
CA GLU A 383 -18.83 -10.75 -32.25
C GLU A 383 -19.58 -10.10 -33.42
N ALA A 384 -19.21 -8.87 -33.81
CA ALA A 384 -19.94 -8.10 -34.82
C ALA A 384 -19.83 -8.63 -36.26
N ALA A 385 -19.01 -9.66 -36.54
CA ALA A 385 -18.90 -10.44 -37.78
C ALA A 385 -18.67 -9.69 -39.12
N ASP A 386 -18.70 -8.35 -39.13
CA ASP A 386 -18.36 -7.50 -40.27
C ASP A 386 -16.88 -7.12 -40.19
N ASP A 387 -16.11 -7.38 -41.26
CA ASP A 387 -14.69 -7.00 -41.49
C ASP A 387 -14.39 -5.49 -41.42
N LYS A 388 -15.25 -4.68 -40.79
CA LYS A 388 -15.01 -3.25 -40.62
C LYS A 388 -14.18 -3.05 -39.37
N GLU A 389 -12.96 -2.56 -39.56
CA GLU A 389 -12.17 -1.96 -38.50
C GLU A 389 -13.02 -0.91 -37.77
N VAL A 390 -13.49 -1.26 -36.58
CA VAL A 390 -14.11 -0.29 -35.68
C VAL A 390 -12.96 0.39 -34.95
N PRO A 391 -12.75 1.70 -35.11
CA PRO A 391 -11.68 2.40 -34.40
C PRO A 391 -11.92 2.32 -32.89
N ALA A 392 -10.84 2.41 -32.12
CA ALA A 392 -10.92 2.56 -30.66
C ALA A 392 -11.77 3.76 -30.28
N ASN A 393 -12.53 3.61 -29.20
CA ASN A 393 -13.33 4.70 -28.66
C ASN A 393 -12.41 5.86 -28.25
N PRO A 394 -12.68 7.10 -28.70
CA PRO A 394 -11.86 8.26 -28.36
C PRO A 394 -11.71 8.49 -26.86
N THR A 395 -12.69 8.06 -26.06
CA THR A 395 -12.64 8.15 -24.59
C THR A 395 -11.57 7.23 -24.02
N THR A 396 -11.51 5.98 -24.51
CA THR A 396 -10.51 4.97 -24.12
C THR A 396 -9.10 5.47 -24.39
N ILE A 397 -8.85 6.06 -25.57
CA ILE A 397 -7.54 6.66 -25.90
C ILE A 397 -7.25 7.85 -24.97
N SER A 398 -8.21 8.75 -24.75
CA SER A 398 -8.03 9.92 -23.89
C SER A 398 -7.67 9.53 -22.45
N ASP A 399 -8.35 8.52 -21.90
CA ASP A 399 -8.10 8.05 -20.54
C ASP A 399 -6.73 7.36 -20.43
N LEU A 400 -6.30 6.65 -21.50
CA LEU A 400 -4.98 6.03 -21.55
C LEU A 400 -3.83 7.05 -21.59
N VAL A 401 -3.98 8.10 -22.40
CA VAL A 401 -3.01 9.20 -22.49
C VAL A 401 -2.90 9.92 -21.14
N GLU A 402 -4.02 10.13 -20.43
CA GLU A 402 -3.96 10.72 -19.09
C GLU A 402 -3.35 9.76 -18.07
N ALA A 403 -3.59 8.44 -18.17
CA ALA A 403 -2.94 7.44 -17.33
C ALA A 403 -1.42 7.47 -17.51
N GLU A 404 -0.95 7.44 -18.76
CA GLU A 404 0.47 7.54 -19.15
C GLU A 404 1.12 8.79 -18.56
N LYS A 405 0.47 9.95 -18.72
CA LYS A 405 0.95 11.23 -18.18
C LYS A 405 1.04 11.21 -16.66
N CYS A 406 0.04 10.67 -15.97
CA CYS A 406 0.04 10.57 -14.51
C CYS A 406 1.18 9.67 -14.02
N LEU A 407 1.34 8.49 -14.61
CA LEU A 407 2.36 7.52 -14.23
C LEU A 407 3.78 8.04 -14.53
N ARG A 408 4.03 8.66 -15.70
CA ARG A 408 5.33 9.29 -15.98
C ARG A 408 5.71 10.36 -14.97
N LEU A 409 4.75 11.19 -14.56
CA LEU A 409 5.00 12.22 -13.54
C LEU A 409 5.25 11.60 -12.16
N ALA A 410 4.47 10.59 -11.77
CA ALA A 410 4.65 9.86 -10.53
C ALA A 410 6.06 9.23 -10.44
N VAL A 411 6.47 8.51 -11.49
CA VAL A 411 7.82 7.92 -11.60
C VAL A 411 8.90 9.00 -11.54
N SER A 412 8.78 10.07 -12.34
CA SER A 412 9.79 11.16 -12.34
C SER A 412 9.95 11.86 -11.00
N MET A 413 8.87 11.95 -10.21
CA MET A 413 8.91 12.52 -8.87
C MET A 413 9.47 11.53 -7.85
N GLY A 414 9.04 10.28 -7.91
CA GLY A 414 9.51 9.22 -7.03
C GLY A 414 11.01 8.98 -7.19
N GLU A 415 11.51 8.87 -8.42
CA GLU A 415 12.94 8.63 -8.69
C GLU A 415 13.86 9.70 -8.09
N LYS A 416 13.37 10.93 -7.97
CA LYS A 416 14.12 12.03 -7.36
C LYS A 416 14.09 11.99 -5.84
N ALA A 417 13.04 11.41 -5.26
CA ALA A 417 12.82 11.39 -3.81
C ALA A 417 13.41 10.14 -3.16
N ALA A 418 13.10 8.96 -3.70
CA ALA A 418 13.46 7.65 -3.17
C ALA A 418 13.46 6.60 -4.30
N PRO A 419 14.51 6.47 -5.13
CA PRO A 419 14.48 5.71 -6.40
C PRO A 419 14.21 4.21 -6.28
N LYS A 420 14.21 3.65 -5.06
CA LYS A 420 13.95 2.24 -4.77
C LYS A 420 12.63 2.00 -4.04
N ASP A 421 11.84 3.05 -3.85
CA ASP A 421 10.51 2.92 -3.25
C ASP A 421 9.69 1.89 -4.07
N PRO A 422 9.13 0.84 -3.45
CA PRO A 422 8.32 -0.17 -4.13
C PRO A 422 7.17 0.42 -4.96
N ARG A 423 6.67 1.60 -4.57
CA ARG A 423 5.64 2.32 -5.33
C ARG A 423 6.15 2.79 -6.69
N ILE A 424 7.44 3.11 -6.81
CA ILE A 424 8.05 3.48 -8.10
C ILE A 424 8.15 2.27 -9.00
N VAL A 425 8.58 1.12 -8.47
CA VAL A 425 8.61 -0.16 -9.20
C VAL A 425 7.21 -0.48 -9.73
N GLN A 426 6.20 -0.43 -8.85
CA GLN A 426 4.81 -0.62 -9.25
C GLN A 426 4.35 0.39 -10.31
N ASN A 427 4.69 1.68 -10.18
CA ASN A 427 4.33 2.70 -11.16
C ASN A 427 5.06 2.53 -12.51
N LEU A 428 6.31 2.05 -12.50
CA LEU A 428 7.08 1.73 -13.71
C LEU A 428 6.47 0.54 -14.44
N HIS A 429 6.13 -0.52 -13.71
CA HIS A 429 5.44 -1.69 -14.25
C HIS A 429 4.12 -1.30 -14.91
N LEU A 430 3.27 -0.56 -14.19
CA LEU A 430 2.00 -0.05 -14.69
C LEU A 430 2.17 0.92 -15.88
N LEU A 431 3.21 1.74 -15.90
CA LEU A 431 3.53 2.60 -17.04
C LEU A 431 3.88 1.77 -18.27
N GLY A 432 4.70 0.73 -18.11
CA GLY A 432 5.02 -0.24 -19.16
C GLY A 432 3.76 -0.88 -19.74
N GLN A 433 2.88 -1.43 -18.88
CA GLN A 433 1.60 -2.01 -19.31
C GLN A 433 0.69 -1.00 -20.01
N THR A 434 0.65 0.24 -19.51
CA THR A 434 -0.12 1.35 -20.12
C THR A 434 0.37 1.65 -21.53
N LEU A 435 1.69 1.74 -21.72
CA LEU A 435 2.32 2.00 -23.02
C LEU A 435 2.14 0.82 -24.00
N LEU A 436 2.21 -0.43 -23.53
CA LEU A 436 1.89 -1.61 -24.34
C LEU A 436 0.45 -1.57 -24.84
N LEU A 437 -0.52 -1.33 -23.95
CA LEU A 437 -1.92 -1.20 -24.32
C LEU A 437 -2.11 -0.06 -25.32
N HIS A 438 -1.44 1.08 -25.12
CA HIS A 438 -1.52 2.24 -26.02
C HIS A 438 -0.99 1.90 -27.40
N SER A 439 0.16 1.24 -27.48
CA SER A 439 0.76 0.78 -28.74
C SER A 439 -0.17 -0.15 -29.52
N SER A 440 -0.97 -0.98 -28.83
CA SER A 440 -1.87 -1.95 -29.45
C SER A 440 -3.15 -1.35 -30.05
N ILE A 441 -3.51 -0.13 -29.65
CA ILE A 441 -4.74 0.55 -30.10
C ILE A 441 -4.48 1.80 -30.95
N ASP A 442 -3.25 2.32 -30.98
CA ASP A 442 -2.88 3.48 -31.78
C ASP A 442 -2.80 3.10 -33.28
N PRO A 443 -3.46 3.86 -34.18
CA PRO A 443 -3.41 3.58 -35.63
C PRO A 443 -2.11 4.04 -36.32
N ASP A 444 -1.26 4.85 -35.69
CA ASP A 444 0.00 5.34 -36.28
C ASP A 444 1.15 4.38 -35.94
N GLU A 445 1.58 3.58 -36.92
CA GLU A 445 2.67 2.61 -36.78
C GLU A 445 3.96 3.21 -36.19
N SER A 446 4.27 4.47 -36.52
CA SER A 446 5.49 5.12 -36.02
C SER A 446 5.40 5.44 -34.52
N VAL A 447 4.19 5.77 -34.06
CA VAL A 447 3.88 5.98 -32.64
C VAL A 447 3.85 4.63 -31.93
N THR A 448 3.23 3.61 -32.52
CA THR A 448 3.17 2.23 -31.98
C THR A 448 4.57 1.69 -31.65
N VAL A 449 5.52 1.75 -32.58
CA VAL A 449 6.88 1.24 -32.35
C VAL A 449 7.57 2.02 -31.22
N SER A 450 7.44 3.35 -31.21
CA SER A 450 8.04 4.18 -30.16
C SER A 450 7.45 3.90 -28.78
N LEU A 451 6.14 3.69 -28.68
CA LEU A 451 5.46 3.35 -27.43
C LEU A 451 5.88 1.97 -26.93
N PHE A 452 6.01 0.99 -27.84
CA PHE A 452 6.46 -0.36 -27.50
C PHE A 452 7.89 -0.36 -26.95
N ASP A 453 8.82 0.33 -27.62
CA ASP A 453 10.22 0.44 -27.15
C ASP A 453 10.30 1.10 -25.77
N GLU A 454 9.51 2.17 -25.54
CA GLU A 454 9.44 2.83 -24.24
C GLU A 454 8.84 1.91 -23.18
N ALA A 455 7.81 1.13 -23.52
CA ALA A 455 7.18 0.18 -22.62
C ALA A 455 8.16 -0.87 -22.11
N VAL A 456 8.94 -1.48 -23.02
CA VAL A 456 9.99 -2.44 -22.68
C VAL A 456 11.04 -1.80 -21.77
N GLY A 457 11.42 -0.54 -22.03
CA GLY A 457 12.33 0.21 -21.18
C GLY A 457 11.81 0.40 -19.75
N CYS A 458 10.51 0.69 -19.58
CA CYS A 458 9.87 0.79 -18.26
C CYS A 458 9.84 -0.55 -17.53
N LEU A 459 9.47 -1.63 -18.22
CA LEU A 459 9.40 -2.98 -17.63
C LEU A 459 10.78 -3.50 -17.22
N ARG A 460 11.80 -3.35 -18.07
CA ARG A 460 13.19 -3.68 -17.71
C ARG A 460 13.65 -2.92 -16.48
N LYS A 461 13.36 -1.61 -16.41
CA LYS A 461 13.72 -0.80 -15.25
C LYS A 461 12.98 -1.23 -13.98
N ALA A 462 11.71 -1.64 -14.08
CA ALA A 462 10.98 -2.19 -12.96
C ALA A 462 11.65 -3.48 -12.44
N PHE A 463 11.99 -4.41 -13.35
CA PHE A 463 12.69 -5.65 -13.02
C PHE A 463 14.10 -5.41 -12.44
N GLU A 464 14.85 -4.45 -12.97
CA GLU A 464 16.16 -4.08 -12.42
C GLU A 464 16.08 -3.55 -10.98
N LEU A 465 14.97 -2.93 -10.60
CA LEU A 465 14.74 -2.41 -9.24
C LEU A 465 14.20 -3.49 -8.29
N ASP A 466 13.49 -4.48 -8.82
CA ASP A 466 12.87 -5.59 -8.09
C ASP A 466 12.95 -6.88 -8.91
N PRO A 467 14.08 -7.60 -8.87
CA PRO A 467 14.29 -8.81 -9.65
C PRO A 467 13.42 -10.00 -9.22
N ASP A 468 12.85 -9.95 -8.01
CA ASP A 468 11.99 -11.00 -7.47
C ASP A 468 10.52 -10.84 -7.93
N ASN A 469 10.24 -9.83 -8.79
CA ASN A 469 8.92 -9.59 -9.33
C ASN A 469 8.59 -10.53 -10.50
N GLU A 470 8.11 -11.73 -10.15
CA GLU A 470 7.73 -12.80 -11.09
C GLU A 470 6.78 -12.32 -12.20
N GLU A 471 5.86 -11.38 -11.92
CA GLU A 471 4.91 -10.88 -12.94
C GLU A 471 5.62 -10.05 -14.02
N VAL A 472 6.61 -9.23 -13.64
CA VAL A 472 7.39 -8.44 -14.60
C VAL A 472 8.35 -9.33 -15.39
N GLU A 473 8.98 -10.30 -14.72
CA GLU A 473 9.83 -11.31 -15.35
C GLU A 473 9.08 -12.08 -16.43
N GLU A 474 7.94 -12.69 -16.08
CA GLU A 474 7.11 -13.45 -17.01
C GLU A 474 6.67 -12.60 -18.22
N GLN A 475 6.32 -11.33 -18.00
CA GLN A 475 5.96 -10.41 -19.08
C GLN A 475 7.14 -10.13 -20.03
N LEU A 476 8.35 -9.96 -19.49
CA LEU A 476 9.55 -9.74 -20.29
C LEU A 476 9.97 -11.00 -21.07
N GLU A 477 9.84 -12.18 -20.46
CA GLU A 477 10.07 -13.48 -21.12
C GLU A 477 9.07 -13.73 -22.24
N GLN A 478 7.77 -13.50 -22.01
CA GLN A 478 6.71 -13.64 -23.03
C GLN A 478 6.94 -12.75 -24.25
N MET A 479 7.63 -11.62 -24.07
CA MET A 479 8.02 -10.73 -25.17
C MET A 479 9.35 -11.10 -25.84
N GLY A 480 10.06 -12.13 -25.35
CA GLY A 480 11.39 -12.52 -25.82
C GLY A 480 12.47 -11.49 -25.52
N ILE A 481 12.30 -10.72 -24.44
CA ILE A 481 13.22 -9.66 -24.02
C ILE A 481 14.26 -10.18 -23.02
N LEU A 482 13.86 -11.15 -22.19
CA LEU A 482 14.75 -12.00 -21.41
C LEU A 482 14.89 -13.31 -22.18
N ASP A 483 16.11 -13.68 -22.53
CA ASP A 483 16.39 -14.97 -23.17
C ASP A 483 16.29 -16.06 -22.08
N GLU A 484 15.50 -17.11 -22.31
CA GLU A 484 15.35 -18.27 -21.41
C GLU A 484 16.68 -19.05 -21.19
N GLU A 485 17.77 -18.69 -21.89
CA GLU A 485 18.96 -19.53 -22.04
C GLU A 485 20.28 -18.73 -21.99
N ASP A 486 20.77 -18.40 -20.79
CA ASP A 486 22.21 -18.49 -20.46
C ASP A 486 22.43 -19.39 -19.23
N ALA A 487 21.42 -20.18 -18.88
CA ALA A 487 21.45 -21.20 -17.84
C ALA A 487 21.77 -22.59 -18.44
N GLY A 488 22.97 -22.73 -18.97
CA GLY A 488 23.66 -24.02 -19.02
C GLY A 488 23.42 -24.92 -20.23
N ASP A 489 24.08 -24.60 -21.34
CA ASP A 489 24.65 -25.64 -22.21
C ASP A 489 26.19 -25.52 -22.26
N GLU A 490 26.82 -25.65 -21.09
CA GLU A 490 28.19 -26.15 -21.02
C GLU A 490 28.19 -27.69 -21.11
N SER A 491 27.71 -28.28 -22.21
CA SER A 491 27.96 -29.72 -22.42
C SER A 491 27.99 -30.25 -23.86
N GLU A 492 28.02 -29.44 -24.91
CA GLU A 492 28.47 -29.95 -26.22
C GLU A 492 29.95 -29.63 -26.47
N SER A 493 30.78 -30.43 -25.80
CA SER A 493 32.10 -30.83 -26.30
C SER A 493 31.92 -31.42 -27.70
N ILE A 494 31.90 -30.56 -28.72
CA ILE A 494 32.03 -30.97 -30.13
C ILE A 494 33.39 -31.64 -30.26
N GLY A 495 33.32 -32.97 -30.31
CA GLY A 495 34.41 -33.86 -30.56
C GLY A 495 35.11 -33.53 -31.87
N SER A 496 36.42 -33.52 -31.76
CA SER A 496 37.40 -33.61 -32.82
C SER A 496 37.14 -34.78 -33.78
N GLU A 497 36.65 -34.51 -34.99
CA GLU A 497 36.81 -35.33 -36.20
C GLU A 497 36.62 -34.39 -37.40
N SER A 498 37.33 -34.41 -38.52
CA SER A 498 38.55 -35.09 -38.97
C SER A 498 39.00 -34.32 -40.21
N GLU A 499 40.30 -34.32 -40.46
CA GLU A 499 40.99 -33.79 -41.63
C GLU A 499 40.28 -34.16 -42.95
N ASN A 500 40.08 -33.17 -43.83
CA ASN A 500 39.88 -33.45 -45.25
C ASN A 500 40.70 -32.44 -46.06
N GLU A 501 41.89 -32.90 -46.47
CA GLU A 501 42.79 -32.23 -47.39
C GLU A 501 42.15 -32.09 -48.78
N PRO A 502 42.17 -30.92 -49.42
CA PRO A 502 41.96 -30.82 -50.85
C PRO A 502 43.29 -31.04 -51.59
N SER A 503 43.37 -32.15 -52.33
CA SER A 503 44.44 -32.45 -53.28
C SER A 503 44.43 -31.45 -54.44
N ALA A 504 45.52 -30.69 -54.57
CA ALA A 504 45.93 -30.01 -55.78
C ALA A 504 46.67 -31.02 -56.68
N ASP A 505 46.34 -31.05 -57.97
CA ASP A 505 47.20 -31.45 -59.11
C ASP A 505 46.44 -31.02 -60.39
N GLU A 506 46.93 -29.97 -61.05
CA GLU A 506 47.76 -30.01 -62.28
C GLU A 506 46.92 -30.30 -63.55
N GLU A 507 46.65 -29.25 -64.33
CA GLU A 507 47.38 -28.84 -65.55
C GLU A 507 46.83 -29.48 -66.83
N GLY A 508 46.61 -28.63 -67.85
CA GLY A 508 46.14 -29.07 -69.16
C GLY A 508 45.55 -27.92 -69.98
N GLU A 509 46.39 -26.91 -70.26
CA GLU A 509 46.21 -26.01 -71.41
C GLU A 509 46.23 -26.83 -72.70
N ASP A 510 45.32 -26.56 -73.63
CA ASP A 510 45.63 -26.54 -75.06
C ASP A 510 44.62 -25.65 -75.79
N ALA A 511 45.18 -24.74 -76.56
CA ALA A 511 44.53 -23.68 -77.32
C ALA A 511 44.23 -24.12 -78.76
N GLU A 512 43.68 -23.16 -79.53
CA GLU A 512 43.61 -23.10 -81.01
C GLU A 512 42.46 -23.90 -81.66
N GLU A 513 41.79 -23.45 -82.73
CA GLU A 513 41.71 -22.20 -83.49
C GLU A 513 40.47 -22.33 -84.41
N ASP A 514 40.08 -21.21 -85.02
CA ASP A 514 38.99 -21.02 -85.98
C ASP A 514 38.83 -22.07 -87.11
N ALA A 515 37.57 -22.41 -87.44
CA ALA A 515 36.97 -22.42 -88.78
C ALA A 515 35.50 -22.87 -88.78
#